data_AF-A0A7S2MIT5-F1
#
_entry.id   AF-A0A7S2MIT5-F1
#
_cell.length_a   1.000
_cell.length_b   1.000
_cell.length_c   1.000
_cell.angle_alpha   90.00
_cell.angle_beta   90.00
_cell.angle_gamma   90.00
#
_symmetry.space_group_name_H-M   'P 1'
#
loop_
_entity.id
_entity.type
_entity.pdbx_description
1 polymer ?
#
loop_
_entity_poly.entity_id
_entity_poly.type
_entity_poly.pdbx_seq_one_letter_code
_entity_poly.pdbx_strand_id
1 'polypeptide(L)'
;MYCPGRLYPLLVGMALSSHQSATNNPSVVTWLVDGSNLRCSRGVPHERDSIIEELQKIASPSDMKTTNCRDVLISNVVLVFDGDHNETFHKSRLSSWFQYIVTDGKDKQKDRGDDYIIEQALPELKDLDGRVHLVTADKDLGKRARATGIMKGGSIVHPPKFWKQYLPNLQVKQNRNEVTKSRMK
;
A
#
# COMPACT_ATOMS: atom_id res chain seq x y z
N MET A 1 -51.72 -32.20 -50.10
CA MET A 1 -51.12 -30.84 -50.18
C MET A 1 -49.62 -30.98 -49.95
N TYR A 2 -48.85 -30.74 -51.00
CA TYR A 2 -47.39 -30.69 -51.02
C TYR A 2 -46.93 -29.27 -50.67
N CYS A 3 -45.89 -29.11 -49.85
CA CYS A 3 -44.99 -27.96 -49.91
C CYS A 3 -43.53 -28.41 -49.62
N PRO A 4 -42.52 -27.93 -50.38
CA PRO A 4 -41.18 -28.52 -50.44
C PRO A 4 -40.05 -27.68 -49.81
N GLY A 5 -38.94 -28.35 -49.45
CA GLY A 5 -37.57 -27.90 -49.75
C GLY A 5 -36.80 -26.94 -48.81
N ARG A 6 -35.69 -27.44 -48.21
CA ARG A 6 -34.29 -26.92 -48.20
C ARG A 6 -33.50 -27.56 -47.03
N LEU A 7 -32.58 -28.51 -47.27
CA LEU A 7 -31.13 -28.37 -47.54
C LEU A 7 -30.33 -27.68 -46.41
N TYR A 8 -29.51 -28.48 -45.71
CA TYR A 8 -28.55 -28.18 -44.62
C TYR A 8 -27.32 -27.36 -45.10
N PRO A 9 -26.46 -26.79 -44.22
CA PRO A 9 -25.39 -27.58 -43.58
C PRO A 9 -25.01 -27.19 -42.13
N LEU A 10 -24.18 -28.05 -41.52
CA LEU A 10 -23.48 -27.92 -40.24
C LEU A 10 -22.81 -26.53 -40.05
N LEU A 11 -22.91 -25.99 -38.83
CA LEU A 11 -21.81 -25.19 -38.28
C LEU A 11 -21.58 -25.57 -36.82
N VAL A 12 -20.47 -26.28 -36.61
CA VAL A 12 -19.85 -26.51 -35.30
C VAL A 12 -19.36 -25.14 -34.81
N GLY A 13 -20.14 -24.50 -33.95
CA GLY A 13 -19.71 -23.33 -33.20
C GLY A 13 -18.74 -23.77 -32.11
N MET A 14 -17.45 -23.95 -32.46
CA MET A 14 -16.38 -23.91 -31.48
C MET A 14 -16.39 -22.52 -30.85
N ALA A 15 -16.98 -22.41 -29.66
CA ALA A 15 -16.74 -21.29 -28.78
C ALA A 15 -15.25 -21.34 -28.39
N LEU A 16 -14.42 -20.64 -29.17
CA LEU A 16 -13.09 -20.23 -28.76
C LEU A 16 -13.27 -19.39 -27.51
N SER A 17 -13.17 -20.06 -26.35
CA SER A 17 -12.95 -19.45 -25.06
C SER A 17 -11.66 -18.64 -25.18
N SER A 18 -11.81 -17.36 -25.46
CA SER A 18 -10.74 -16.37 -25.37
C SER A 18 -10.30 -16.37 -23.90
N HIS A 19 -9.27 -17.16 -23.59
CA HIS A 19 -8.47 -16.96 -22.40
C HIS A 19 -7.88 -15.56 -22.50
N GLN A 20 -8.55 -14.60 -21.85
CA GLN A 20 -7.94 -13.33 -21.51
C GLN A 20 -6.77 -13.67 -20.61
N SER A 21 -5.58 -13.72 -21.21
CA SER A 21 -4.32 -13.69 -20.50
C SER A 21 -4.29 -12.39 -19.71
N ALA A 22 -4.72 -12.44 -18.45
CA ALA A 22 -4.58 -11.34 -17.51
C ALA A 22 -3.09 -10.97 -17.50
N THR A 23 -2.76 -9.79 -18.00
CA THR A 23 -1.44 -9.21 -17.85
C THR A 23 -1.19 -9.10 -16.34
N ASN A 24 -0.37 -9.99 -15.80
CA ASN A 24 0.01 -10.02 -14.39
C ASN A 24 0.97 -8.85 -14.10
N ASN A 25 0.47 -7.63 -14.19
CA ASN A 25 1.20 -6.48 -13.69
C ASN A 25 1.31 -6.62 -12.16
N PRO A 26 2.50 -6.44 -11.58
CA PRO A 26 2.66 -6.49 -10.14
C PRO A 26 1.76 -5.42 -9.52
N SER A 27 1.05 -5.80 -8.47
CA SER A 27 0.19 -4.82 -7.81
C SER A 27 1.05 -3.81 -7.08
N VAL A 28 0.97 -2.56 -7.51
CA VAL A 28 1.57 -1.44 -6.81
C VAL A 28 0.79 -1.18 -5.52
N VAL A 29 1.52 -1.07 -4.41
CA VAL A 29 0.96 -0.87 -3.08
C VAL A 29 1.65 0.28 -2.37
N THR A 30 0.84 1.18 -1.80
CA THR A 30 1.28 2.23 -0.88
C THR A 30 0.82 1.95 0.53
N TRP A 31 1.72 2.12 1.50
CA TRP A 31 1.38 2.08 2.92
C TRP A 31 1.34 3.50 3.48
N LEU A 32 0.15 3.94 3.86
CA LEU A 32 -0.05 5.16 4.63
C LEU A 32 -0.16 4.78 6.10
N VAL A 33 0.70 5.32 6.95
CA VAL A 33 0.86 4.88 8.32
C VAL A 33 0.60 6.05 9.25
N ASP A 34 -0.43 5.92 10.08
CA ASP A 34 -0.65 6.78 11.23
C ASP A 34 0.33 6.37 12.34
N GLY A 35 1.40 7.15 12.44
CA GLY A 35 2.50 6.97 13.37
C GLY A 35 2.10 7.19 14.82
N SER A 36 1.14 8.07 15.10
CA SER A 36 0.61 8.31 16.45
C SER A 36 -0.13 7.07 16.97
N ASN A 37 -1.00 6.47 16.16
CA ASN A 37 -1.66 5.22 16.52
C ASN A 37 -0.68 4.04 16.57
N LEU A 38 0.30 4.00 15.65
CA LEU A 38 1.29 2.95 15.59
C LEU A 38 2.19 2.95 16.85
N ARG A 39 2.74 4.10 17.27
CA ARG A 39 3.61 4.20 18.47
C ARG A 39 2.90 3.85 19.78
N CYS A 40 1.58 4.05 19.84
CA CYS A 40 0.77 3.73 21.02
C CYS A 40 0.39 2.25 21.10
N SER A 41 0.77 1.45 20.10
CA SER A 41 0.36 0.06 19.99
C SER A 41 1.32 -0.92 20.68
N ARG A 42 0.76 -1.94 21.34
CA ARG A 42 1.55 -2.91 22.13
C ARG A 42 2.56 -3.70 21.27
N GLY A 43 3.84 -3.57 21.61
CA GLY A 43 4.96 -4.26 20.97
C GLY A 43 5.51 -3.54 19.74
N VAL A 44 5.11 -2.29 19.54
CA VAL A 44 5.78 -1.32 18.66
C VAL A 44 6.71 -0.46 19.54
N PRO A 45 7.90 -0.07 19.07
CA PRO A 45 8.72 0.93 19.75
C PRO A 45 7.94 2.22 20.00
N HIS A 46 8.19 2.88 21.12
CA HIS A 46 7.56 4.17 21.43
C HIS A 46 8.29 5.36 20.79
N GLU A 47 9.59 5.21 20.54
CA GLU A 47 10.43 6.23 19.93
C GLU A 47 10.17 6.32 18.42
N ARG A 48 9.98 7.55 17.91
CA ARG A 48 9.72 7.79 16.49
C ARG A 48 10.87 7.30 15.62
N ASP A 49 12.11 7.56 16.03
CA ASP A 49 13.30 7.20 15.27
C ASP A 49 13.43 5.69 15.09
N SER A 50 13.15 4.90 16.13
CA SER A 50 13.12 3.43 16.00
C SER A 50 12.06 2.95 15.02
N ILE A 51 10.87 3.59 15.00
CA ILE A 51 9.82 3.26 14.03
C ILE A 51 10.27 3.61 12.60
N ILE A 52 10.87 4.79 12.43
CA ILE A 52 11.38 5.29 11.15
C ILE A 52 12.46 4.35 10.62
N GLU A 53 13.43 3.96 11.44
CA GLU A 53 14.52 3.06 11.06
C GLU A 53 13.98 1.69 10.60
N GLU A 54 13.03 1.11 11.32
CA GLU A 54 12.44 -0.19 10.95
C GLU A 54 11.61 -0.10 9.65
N LEU A 55 10.87 1.00 9.46
CA LEU A 55 10.13 1.25 8.21
C LEU A 55 11.04 1.65 7.05
N GLN A 56 12.22 2.18 7.31
CA GLN A 56 13.21 2.42 6.26
C GLN A 56 13.88 1.11 5.79
N LYS A 57 13.87 0.07 6.61
CA LYS A 57 14.39 -1.26 6.23
C LYS A 57 13.51 -1.98 5.21
N ILE A 58 12.23 -1.59 5.04
CA ILE A 58 11.37 -2.23 4.03
C ILE A 58 11.65 -1.73 2.62
N ALA A 59 12.66 -2.26 1.95
CA ALA A 59 13.06 -1.83 0.61
C ALA A 59 11.90 -1.73 -0.44
N SER A 60 11.88 -0.67 -1.25
CA SER A 60 11.23 -0.73 -2.57
C SER A 60 12.22 -1.30 -3.58
N PRO A 61 11.99 -2.49 -4.13
CA PRO A 61 12.88 -3.04 -5.14
C PRO A 61 12.51 -2.49 -6.52
N SER A 62 13.05 -1.34 -6.89
CA SER A 62 12.98 -0.85 -8.28
C SER A 62 13.80 -1.71 -9.27
N ASP A 63 14.65 -2.62 -8.79
CA ASP A 63 15.43 -3.52 -9.65
C ASP A 63 14.74 -4.88 -9.92
N MET A 64 13.41 -4.96 -9.78
CA MET A 64 12.64 -6.16 -10.14
C MET A 64 12.49 -6.28 -11.67
N LYS A 65 13.54 -6.74 -12.35
CA LYS A 65 13.36 -7.59 -13.54
C LYS A 65 13.16 -9.01 -13.05
N THR A 66 11.93 -9.48 -12.85
CA THR A 66 11.68 -10.95 -12.84
C THR A 66 10.19 -11.31 -12.90
N THR A 67 9.83 -12.01 -13.96
CA THR A 67 9.13 -13.32 -13.94
C THR A 67 8.21 -13.66 -12.76
N ASN A 68 6.92 -13.79 -13.07
CA ASN A 68 6.02 -14.88 -12.64
C ASN A 68 5.85 -15.19 -11.14
N CYS A 69 5.89 -14.20 -10.27
CA CYS A 69 5.20 -14.30 -8.98
C CYS A 69 4.16 -13.18 -8.87
N ARG A 70 3.09 -13.43 -8.11
CA ARG A 70 2.01 -12.47 -7.79
C ARG A 70 2.56 -11.36 -6.88
N ASP A 71 3.58 -10.65 -7.35
CA ASP A 71 4.44 -9.82 -6.53
C ASP A 71 3.76 -8.48 -6.27
N VAL A 72 3.66 -8.17 -4.97
CA VAL A 72 3.22 -6.86 -4.49
C VAL A 72 4.46 -5.97 -4.50
N LEU A 73 4.45 -4.94 -5.33
CA LEU A 73 5.49 -3.93 -5.36
C LEU A 73 5.12 -2.81 -4.39
N ILE A 74 5.87 -2.68 -3.29
CA ILE A 74 5.75 -1.51 -2.42
C ILE A 74 6.39 -0.34 -3.15
N SER A 75 5.57 0.62 -3.56
CA SER A 75 6.03 1.83 -4.27
C SER A 75 6.27 2.99 -3.32
N ASN A 76 5.52 3.06 -2.23
CA ASN A 76 5.58 4.19 -1.33
C ASN A 76 5.15 3.81 0.10
N VAL A 77 5.81 4.41 1.07
CA VAL A 77 5.50 4.32 2.49
C VAL A 77 5.52 5.75 3.03
N VAL A 78 4.38 6.17 3.54
CA VAL A 78 4.16 7.52 4.07
C VAL A 78 3.80 7.39 5.54
N LEU A 79 4.71 7.79 6.42
CA LEU A 79 4.52 7.77 7.86
C LEU A 79 4.14 9.17 8.35
N VAL A 80 3.05 9.32 9.08
CA VAL A 80 2.58 10.62 9.59
C VAL A 80 2.47 10.56 11.11
N PHE A 81 3.17 11.45 11.80
CA PHE A 81 3.04 11.64 13.25
C PHE A 81 2.33 12.95 13.55
N ASP A 82 1.55 12.97 14.62
CA ASP A 82 1.18 14.22 15.26
C ASP A 82 2.42 14.88 15.85
N GLY A 83 2.58 16.17 15.57
CA GLY A 83 3.56 17.00 16.26
C GLY A 83 3.21 17.23 17.72
N ASP A 84 4.25 17.25 18.55
CA ASP A 84 4.16 17.72 19.92
C ASP A 84 4.09 19.26 19.96
N HIS A 85 3.71 19.82 21.11
CA HIS A 85 3.37 21.24 21.30
C HIS A 85 4.40 22.26 20.76
N ASN A 86 5.67 21.89 20.74
CA ASN A 86 6.78 22.75 20.31
C ASN A 86 7.32 22.39 18.91
N GLU A 87 6.76 21.36 18.27
CA GLU A 87 7.18 20.92 16.96
C GLU A 87 6.50 21.74 15.87
N THR A 88 7.30 22.12 14.89
CA THR A 88 6.82 22.69 13.63
C THR A 88 6.68 21.60 12.60
N PHE A 89 5.82 21.85 11.61
CA PHE A 89 5.62 20.95 10.48
C PHE A 89 6.97 20.57 9.86
N HIS A 90 7.20 19.27 9.73
CA HIS A 90 8.43 18.71 9.19
C HIS A 90 8.10 17.55 8.26
N LYS A 91 8.52 17.64 7.00
CA LYS A 91 8.40 16.58 5.99
C LYS A 91 9.80 16.19 5.56
N SER A 92 10.15 14.91 5.73
CA SER A 92 11.45 14.39 5.36
C SER A 92 11.32 13.13 4.52
N ARG A 93 12.08 13.11 3.42
CA ARG A 93 12.12 11.98 2.49
C ARG A 93 13.46 11.29 2.63
N LEU A 94 13.46 10.11 3.23
CA LEU A 94 14.68 9.35 3.51
C LEU A 94 15.10 8.45 2.33
N SER A 95 14.16 8.10 1.44
CA SER A 95 14.44 7.35 0.21
C SER A 95 13.42 7.70 -0.88
N SER A 96 13.60 7.18 -2.09
CA SER A 96 12.64 7.38 -3.20
C SER A 96 11.23 6.90 -2.87
N TRP A 97 11.11 5.93 -1.96
CA TRP A 97 9.88 5.21 -1.62
C TRP A 97 9.46 5.38 -0.15
N PHE A 98 10.24 6.07 0.70
CA PHE A 98 9.90 6.31 2.10
C PHE A 98 10.00 7.79 2.46
N GLN A 99 8.92 8.31 3.01
CA GLN A 99 8.85 9.62 3.62
C GLN A 99 8.16 9.56 4.97
N TYR A 100 8.59 10.41 5.89
CA TYR A 100 7.89 10.65 7.14
C TYR A 100 7.54 12.14 7.28
N ILE A 101 6.43 12.39 7.96
CA ILE A 101 5.86 13.69 8.21
C ILE A 101 5.58 13.79 9.70
N VAL A 102 5.94 14.92 10.30
CA VAL A 102 5.51 15.34 11.63
C VAL A 102 4.68 16.60 11.41
N THR A 103 3.40 16.56 11.78
CA THR A 103 2.55 17.76 11.70
C THR A 103 2.99 18.77 12.75
N ASP A 104 2.54 20.02 12.65
CA ASP A 104 2.81 21.01 13.69
C ASP A 104 1.87 20.82 14.89
N GLY A 105 2.42 20.80 16.10
CA GLY A 105 1.63 20.72 17.34
C GLY A 105 1.19 22.09 17.87
N LYS A 106 1.42 23.17 17.10
CA LYS A 106 1.01 24.53 17.46
C LYS A 106 -0.50 24.60 17.64
N ASP A 107 -0.93 25.47 18.55
CA ASP A 107 -2.34 25.71 18.89
C ASP A 107 -3.10 24.53 19.54
N LYS A 108 -2.38 23.45 19.94
CA LYS A 108 -2.95 22.28 20.63
C LYS A 108 -4.13 21.64 19.88
N GLN A 109 -4.18 21.81 18.56
CA GLN A 109 -5.19 21.13 17.75
C GLN A 109 -4.89 19.63 17.78
N LYS A 110 -5.88 18.87 18.25
CA LYS A 110 -5.85 17.41 18.20
C LYS A 110 -6.08 16.95 16.76
N ASP A 111 -5.62 15.74 16.46
CA ASP A 111 -5.94 15.01 15.23
C ASP A 111 -5.41 15.68 13.94
N ARG A 112 -4.34 16.48 14.06
CA ARG A 112 -3.71 17.12 12.89
C ARG A 112 -3.06 16.12 11.94
N GLY A 113 -2.52 15.02 12.47
CA GLY A 113 -2.01 13.91 11.69
C GLY A 113 -3.10 13.25 10.87
N ASP A 114 -4.28 13.05 11.47
CA ASP A 114 -5.46 12.50 10.81
C ASP A 114 -5.96 13.43 9.69
N ASP A 115 -6.06 14.73 9.97
CA ASP A 115 -6.45 15.72 8.98
C ASP A 115 -5.42 15.81 7.83
N TYR A 116 -4.12 15.81 8.14
CA TYR A 116 -3.08 15.76 7.13
C TYR A 116 -3.17 14.50 6.26
N ILE A 117 -3.44 13.33 6.86
CA ILE A 117 -3.62 12.06 6.15
C ILE A 117 -4.76 12.20 5.12
N ILE A 118 -5.89 12.77 5.52
CA ILE A 118 -7.09 12.86 4.69
C ILE A 118 -6.98 13.97 3.64
N GLU A 119 -6.49 15.14 4.01
CA GLU A 119 -6.54 16.35 3.21
C GLU A 119 -5.33 16.54 2.32
N GLN A 120 -4.19 15.93 2.67
CA GLN A 120 -2.93 16.11 1.95
C GLN A 120 -2.37 14.77 1.46
N ALA A 121 -2.11 13.83 2.36
CA ALA A 121 -1.40 12.60 2.01
C ALA A 121 -2.19 11.72 1.05
N LEU A 122 -3.48 11.48 1.29
CA LEU A 122 -4.32 10.68 0.38
C LEU A 122 -4.45 11.33 -1.01
N PRO A 123 -4.79 12.63 -1.14
CA PRO A 123 -4.81 13.31 -2.44
C PRO A 123 -3.51 13.21 -3.24
N GLU A 124 -2.34 13.33 -2.61
CA GLU A 124 -1.03 13.14 -3.28
C GLU A 124 -0.89 11.72 -3.91
N LEU A 125 -1.62 10.72 -3.40
CA LEU A 125 -1.57 9.33 -3.87
C LEU A 125 -2.62 9.01 -4.93
N LYS A 126 -3.55 9.93 -5.23
CA LYS A 126 -4.66 9.68 -6.17
C LYS A 126 -4.18 9.29 -7.57
N ASP A 127 -3.10 9.92 -8.01
CA ASP A 127 -2.52 9.73 -9.34
C ASP A 127 -1.61 8.50 -9.41
N LEU A 128 -1.30 7.88 -8.26
CA LEU A 128 -0.62 6.59 -8.24
C LEU A 128 -1.63 5.49 -8.57
N ASP A 129 -1.33 4.70 -9.61
CA ASP A 129 -2.12 3.53 -9.99
C ASP A 129 -1.77 2.35 -9.08
N GLY A 130 -2.26 2.40 -7.84
CA GLY A 130 -1.96 1.40 -6.81
C GLY A 130 -2.99 1.34 -5.69
N ARG A 131 -2.92 0.27 -4.90
CA ARG A 131 -3.74 0.09 -3.70
C ARG A 131 -3.12 0.82 -2.52
N VAL A 132 -3.92 1.61 -1.79
CA VAL A 132 -3.45 2.30 -0.59
C VAL A 132 -3.95 1.57 0.65
N HIS A 133 -3.03 1.05 1.46
CA HIS A 133 -3.34 0.47 2.76
C HIS A 133 -3.08 1.52 3.85
N LEU A 134 -4.07 1.79 4.68
CA LEU A 134 -3.94 2.70 5.82
C LEU A 134 -3.72 1.88 7.10
N VAL A 135 -2.65 2.16 7.82
CA VAL A 135 -2.36 1.57 9.13
C VAL A 135 -2.85 2.53 10.20
N THR A 136 -3.92 2.19 10.89
CA THR A 136 -4.44 2.94 12.04
C THR A 136 -5.34 2.04 12.90
N ALA A 137 -5.44 2.34 14.19
CA ALA A 137 -6.48 1.76 15.06
C ALA A 137 -7.72 2.66 15.16
N ASP A 138 -7.62 3.90 14.69
CA ASP A 138 -8.70 4.87 14.70
C ASP A 138 -9.78 4.50 13.67
N LYS A 139 -11.00 4.30 14.18
CA LYS A 139 -12.14 3.91 13.36
C LYS A 139 -12.69 5.08 12.54
N ASP A 140 -12.62 6.29 13.05
CA ASP A 140 -13.15 7.48 12.40
C ASP A 140 -12.20 7.98 11.32
N LEU A 141 -10.89 7.96 11.55
CA LEU A 141 -9.90 8.13 10.49
C LEU A 141 -10.09 7.07 9.40
N GLY A 142 -10.25 5.81 9.78
CA GLY A 142 -10.49 4.71 8.84
C GLY A 142 -11.76 4.90 7.99
N LYS A 143 -12.84 5.42 8.58
CA LYS A 143 -14.08 5.77 7.84
C LYS A 143 -13.84 6.93 6.88
N ARG A 144 -13.22 8.02 7.35
CA ARG A 144 -12.89 9.21 6.53
C ARG A 144 -12.04 8.81 5.33
N ALA A 145 -11.00 8.02 5.54
CA ALA A 145 -10.11 7.55 4.49
C ALA A 145 -10.86 6.73 3.42
N ARG A 146 -11.76 5.84 3.82
CA ARG A 146 -12.60 5.08 2.87
C ARG A 146 -13.55 5.98 2.07
N ALA A 147 -14.15 6.98 2.72
CA ALA A 147 -15.08 7.91 2.09
C ALA A 147 -14.43 8.73 0.96
N THR A 148 -13.09 8.90 0.98
CA THR A 148 -12.36 9.58 -0.11
C THR A 148 -12.43 8.83 -1.45
N GLY A 149 -12.67 7.51 -1.45
CA GLY A 149 -12.60 6.67 -2.66
C GLY A 149 -11.19 6.46 -3.22
N ILE A 150 -10.15 7.06 -2.62
CA ILE A 150 -8.77 7.03 -3.13
C ILE A 150 -8.08 5.68 -2.86
N MET A 151 -8.53 4.93 -1.85
CA MET A 151 -7.84 3.71 -1.43
C MET A 151 -7.84 2.56 -2.46
N LYS A 152 -8.63 2.65 -3.55
CA LYS A 152 -8.64 1.73 -4.71
C LYS A 152 -8.59 0.23 -4.35
N GLY A 153 -9.37 -0.19 -3.35
CA GLY A 153 -9.42 -1.60 -2.89
C GLY A 153 -8.30 -2.01 -1.91
N GLY A 154 -7.51 -1.06 -1.43
CA GLY A 154 -6.64 -1.22 -0.27
C GLY A 154 -7.44 -1.30 1.03
N SER A 155 -6.76 -1.65 2.12
CA SER A 155 -7.40 -2.01 3.39
C SER A 155 -6.99 -1.10 4.54
N ILE A 156 -7.85 -0.99 5.55
CA ILE A 156 -7.46 -0.49 6.88
C ILE A 156 -6.81 -1.65 7.63
N VAL A 157 -5.60 -1.44 8.14
CA VAL A 157 -4.80 -2.46 8.84
C VAL A 157 -4.52 -2.01 10.27
N HIS A 158 -4.84 -2.88 11.22
CA HIS A 158 -4.62 -2.58 12.63
C HIS A 158 -3.11 -2.53 12.95
N PRO A 159 -2.60 -1.56 13.75
CA PRO A 159 -1.15 -1.32 13.85
C PRO A 159 -0.35 -2.50 14.44
N PRO A 160 -0.76 -3.18 15.52
CA PRO A 160 -0.12 -4.43 15.96
C PRO A 160 -0.05 -5.52 14.89
N LYS A 161 -1.08 -5.63 14.05
CA LYS A 161 -1.11 -6.64 12.96
C LYS A 161 -0.09 -6.26 11.90
N PHE A 162 -0.08 -4.99 11.50
CA PHE A 162 0.92 -4.46 10.58
C PHE A 162 2.35 -4.73 11.09
N TRP A 163 2.65 -4.32 12.32
CA TRP A 163 3.98 -4.41 12.90
C TRP A 163 4.50 -5.83 13.09
N LYS A 164 3.65 -6.75 13.59
CA LYS A 164 4.10 -8.11 13.95
C LYS A 164 3.99 -9.12 12.81
N GLN A 165 3.10 -8.88 11.85
CA GLN A 165 2.83 -9.86 10.78
C GLN A 165 3.25 -9.32 9.42
N TYR A 166 2.88 -8.10 9.06
CA TYR A 166 3.20 -7.58 7.73
C TYR A 166 4.66 -7.17 7.65
N LEU A 167 5.14 -6.33 8.58
CA LEU A 167 6.50 -5.80 8.53
C LEU A 167 7.60 -6.88 8.39
N PRO A 168 7.62 -7.96 9.20
CA PRO A 168 8.65 -8.99 9.08
C PRO A 168 8.53 -9.78 7.77
N ASN A 169 7.30 -10.04 7.31
CA ASN A 169 7.07 -10.73 6.04
C ASN A 169 7.49 -9.87 4.83
N LEU A 170 7.39 -8.55 4.93
CA LEU A 170 7.87 -7.63 3.91
C LEU A 170 9.41 -7.64 3.85
N GLN A 171 10.08 -7.62 5.00
CA GLN A 171 11.54 -7.74 5.10
C GLN A 171 12.05 -9.10 4.59
N VAL A 172 11.42 -10.22 4.96
CA VAL A 172 11.85 -11.57 4.53
C VAL A 172 11.66 -11.80 3.02
N LYS A 173 10.56 -11.30 2.44
CA LYS A 173 10.34 -11.39 0.99
C LYS A 173 11.44 -10.68 0.19
N GLN A 174 12.04 -9.63 0.74
CA GLN A 174 13.14 -8.92 0.11
C GLN A 174 14.43 -9.73 0.19
N ASN A 175 14.81 -10.21 1.38
CA ASN A 175 16.03 -11.00 1.58
C ASN A 175 16.07 -12.27 0.70
N ARG A 176 14.92 -12.94 0.54
CA ARG A 176 14.82 -14.16 -0.29
C ARG A 176 15.07 -13.86 -1.77
N ASN A 177 14.70 -12.68 -2.25
CA ASN A 177 14.82 -12.28 -3.65
C ASN A 177 16.25 -11.79 -3.99
N GLU A 178 16.98 -11.22 -3.04
CA GLU A 178 18.39 -10.84 -3.20
C GLU A 178 19.31 -12.08 -3.30
N VAL A 179 19.07 -13.10 -2.46
CA VAL A 179 19.84 -14.36 -2.48
C VAL A 179 19.71 -15.08 -3.83
N THR A 180 18.52 -15.07 -4.45
CA THR A 180 18.32 -15.65 -5.79
C THR A 180 19.08 -14.91 -6.89
N LYS A 181 19.22 -13.58 -6.81
CA LYS A 181 20.01 -12.79 -7.77
C LYS A 181 21.51 -13.09 -7.69
N SER A 182 22.04 -13.29 -6.49
CA SER A 182 23.48 -13.57 -6.31
C SER A 182 23.89 -14.97 -6.78
N ARG A 183 22.95 -15.89 -6.92
CA ARG A 183 23.22 -17.29 -7.30
C ARG A 183 23.10 -17.55 -8.81
N MET A 184 22.62 -16.57 -9.58
CA MET A 184 22.50 -16.63 -11.05
C MET A 184 23.55 -15.74 -11.76
N LYS A 185 24.44 -15.09 -11.01
CA LYS A 185 25.67 -14.49 -11.52
C LYS A 185 26.82 -15.47 -11.28
#